data_AF-G0A983-F1
#
_entry.id   AF-G0A983-F1
#
_cell.length_a   1.000
_cell.length_b   1.000
_cell.length_c   1.000
_cell.angle_alpha   90.00
_cell.angle_beta   90.00
_cell.angle_gamma   90.00
#
_symmetry.space_group_name_H-M   'P 1'
#
loop_
_entity.id
_entity.type
_entity.pdbx_description
1 polymer ?
#
loop_
_entity_poly.entity_id
_entity_poly.type
_entity_poly.pdbx_seq_one_letter_code
_entity_poly.pdbx_strand_id
1 'polypeptide(L)'
;MRPLRDFLRPPLARTDLPEDNRLYQGQRLSKQPQSGKSAARAVPLPGTAFFIWRGPGIICPMLSSPSSLPPVSSPSLADRIEALLPQTQCTKCGYPACRPYAEAIADGSAGYNQCPPGGQQGVARLAQLLQQPVIPLNPANGAERPRPLAVIDEAACIGCTLCIQACPVDAIAGAAKQMHTVINDLCTGCDLCLAPCPVDCITMVDVSGTDTGWDAWTQQQADAARARHDFRAVRLAREKRENDERLAAKAAEKLKAVAAESAATPEQQAEQQRKKAIIQAAIERARLKKEQQAEEAAKDSP
;
A
#
# COMPACT_ATOMS: atom_id res chain seq x y z
N MET A 1 30.00 -15.84 -33.99
CA MET A 1 28.91 -15.81 -34.98
C MET A 1 28.22 -17.17 -35.01
N ARG A 2 27.02 -17.26 -34.44
CA ARG A 2 26.06 -18.38 -34.59
C ARG A 2 24.70 -17.72 -34.86
N PRO A 3 23.92 -18.14 -35.85
CA PRO A 3 22.74 -17.41 -36.27
C PRO A 3 21.55 -17.66 -35.33
N LEU A 4 20.79 -16.59 -35.10
CA LEU A 4 19.47 -16.59 -34.49
C LEU A 4 18.53 -17.50 -35.29
N ARG A 5 17.74 -18.31 -34.58
CA ARG A 5 16.53 -18.92 -35.14
C ARG A 5 15.34 -18.12 -34.65
N ASP A 6 14.75 -17.40 -35.60
CA ASP A 6 13.47 -16.72 -35.51
C ASP A 6 12.36 -17.71 -35.16
N PHE A 7 11.75 -17.55 -33.99
CA PHE A 7 10.45 -18.14 -33.68
C PHE A 7 9.38 -17.06 -33.89
N LEU A 8 9.04 -16.82 -35.16
CA LEU A 8 7.82 -16.14 -35.54
C LEU A 8 6.64 -17.05 -35.20
N ARG A 9 5.89 -16.72 -34.14
CA ARG A 9 4.63 -17.37 -33.78
C ARG A 9 3.50 -16.70 -34.60
N PRO A 10 2.69 -17.45 -35.36
CA PRO A 10 1.62 -16.87 -36.17
C PRO A 10 0.45 -16.36 -35.29
N PRO A 11 -0.38 -15.42 -35.79
CA PRO A 11 -1.48 -14.85 -35.03
C PRO A 11 -2.61 -15.88 -34.92
N LEU A 12 -3.03 -16.20 -33.69
CA LEU A 12 -4.24 -16.98 -33.48
C LEU A 12 -5.45 -16.07 -33.73
N ALA A 13 -6.24 -16.48 -34.72
CA ALA A 13 -7.49 -15.88 -35.11
C ALA A 13 -8.49 -15.86 -33.93
N ARG A 14 -9.19 -14.73 -33.80
CA ARG A 14 -10.42 -14.60 -33.02
C ARG A 14 -11.39 -15.66 -33.50
N THR A 15 -11.75 -16.57 -32.61
CA THR A 15 -12.96 -17.39 -32.75
C THR A 15 -13.88 -17.04 -31.59
N ASP A 16 -15.14 -16.89 -31.95
CA ASP A 16 -16.21 -16.28 -31.18
C ASP A 16 -16.43 -16.99 -29.83
N LEU A 17 -16.40 -16.20 -28.75
CA LEU A 17 -16.88 -16.63 -27.44
C LEU A 17 -18.42 -16.52 -27.42
N PRO A 18 -19.15 -17.55 -26.96
CA PRO A 18 -20.59 -17.47 -26.83
C PRO A 18 -21.00 -16.51 -25.71
N GLU A 19 -21.97 -15.65 -26.01
CA GLU A 19 -22.72 -14.84 -25.05
C GLU A 19 -23.46 -15.74 -24.06
N ASP A 20 -22.93 -15.93 -22.86
CA ASP A 20 -23.75 -16.39 -21.73
C ASP A 20 -23.21 -15.88 -20.39
N ASN A 21 -23.27 -14.55 -20.20
CA ASN A 21 -23.09 -13.92 -18.88
C ASN A 21 -24.42 -13.31 -18.42
N ARG A 22 -25.44 -14.16 -18.29
CA ARG A 22 -26.78 -13.80 -17.83
C ARG A 22 -27.13 -14.32 -16.44
N LEU A 23 -26.13 -14.66 -15.63
CA LEU A 23 -26.31 -15.28 -14.30
C LEU A 23 -25.96 -14.40 -13.10
N TYR A 24 -25.54 -13.14 -13.30
CA TYR A 24 -25.29 -12.18 -12.20
C TYR A 24 -26.30 -11.02 -12.14
N GLN A 25 -27.52 -11.22 -12.61
CA GLN A 25 -28.63 -10.30 -12.35
C GLN A 25 -29.84 -11.04 -11.77
N GLY A 26 -30.09 -10.82 -10.48
CA GLY A 26 -31.42 -10.94 -9.90
C GLY A 26 -31.52 -11.78 -8.63
N GLN A 27 -31.32 -11.15 -7.47
CA GLN A 27 -32.19 -11.39 -6.31
C GLN A 27 -32.59 -10.08 -5.62
N ARG A 28 -33.76 -9.60 -6.06
CA ARG A 28 -34.90 -9.08 -5.30
C ARG A 28 -34.68 -7.99 -4.24
N LEU A 29 -35.04 -6.78 -4.68
CA LEU A 29 -36.00 -5.89 -4.03
C LEU A 29 -37.00 -6.63 -3.12
N SER A 30 -36.97 -6.32 -1.82
CA SER A 30 -38.15 -6.40 -0.96
C SER A 30 -38.40 -5.00 -0.39
N LYS A 31 -39.49 -4.38 -0.87
CA LYS A 31 -40.14 -3.23 -0.25
C LYS A 31 -40.81 -3.70 1.04
N GLN A 32 -40.76 -2.87 2.09
CA GLN A 32 -41.87 -2.47 2.99
C GLN A 32 -41.30 -1.85 4.29
N PRO A 33 -42.10 -1.16 5.13
CA PRO A 33 -42.95 -0.01 4.84
C PRO A 33 -42.67 1.15 5.83
N GLN A 34 -43.21 2.34 5.54
CA GLN A 34 -43.30 3.42 6.51
C GLN A 34 -44.46 3.19 7.51
N SER A 35 -44.24 3.68 8.74
CA SER A 35 -45.20 4.11 9.77
C SER A 35 -45.03 3.38 11.11
N GLY A 36 -45.05 4.17 12.20
CA GLY A 36 -45.16 3.65 13.56
C GLY A 36 -44.39 4.46 14.59
N LYS A 37 -45.00 5.56 15.04
CA LYS A 37 -44.65 6.20 16.32
C LYS A 37 -44.67 5.13 17.41
N SER A 38 -43.58 4.96 18.16
CA SER A 38 -43.63 4.22 19.43
C SER A 38 -42.77 4.94 20.45
N ALA A 39 -43.44 5.33 21.53
CA ALA A 39 -42.89 6.05 22.66
C ALA A 39 -41.81 5.22 23.37
N ALA A 40 -40.63 5.80 23.55
CA ALA A 40 -39.63 5.27 24.46
C ALA A 40 -40.17 5.39 25.89
N ARG A 41 -40.66 4.26 26.43
CA ARG A 41 -40.87 4.10 27.87
C ARG A 41 -39.52 4.11 28.57
N ALA A 42 -39.37 5.03 29.52
CA ALA A 42 -38.22 5.13 30.41
C ALA A 42 -38.07 3.83 31.23
N VAL A 43 -36.86 3.28 31.23
CA VAL A 43 -36.46 2.20 32.12
C VAL A 43 -35.97 2.84 33.43
N PRO A 44 -36.49 2.48 34.61
CA PRO A 44 -36.06 3.05 35.87
C PRO A 44 -34.69 2.47 36.27
N LEU A 45 -33.73 3.35 36.56
CA LEU A 45 -32.44 3.00 37.16
C LEU A 45 -32.65 2.61 38.63
N PRO A 46 -32.14 1.45 39.09
CA PRO A 46 -32.15 1.12 40.51
C PRO A 46 -31.13 1.98 41.27
N GLY A 47 -31.51 2.31 42.51
CA GLY A 47 -30.95 3.39 43.30
C GLY A 47 -29.48 3.25 43.67
N THR A 48 -28.84 4.41 43.74
CA THR A 48 -27.53 4.64 44.34
C THR A 48 -27.55 4.30 45.83
N ALA A 49 -27.07 3.10 46.18
CA ALA A 49 -26.65 2.80 47.54
C ALA A 49 -25.24 3.39 47.75
N PHE A 50 -25.19 4.57 48.37
CA PHE A 50 -23.97 5.21 48.84
C PHE A 50 -23.40 4.37 50.00
N PHE A 51 -22.48 3.46 49.70
CA PHE A 51 -21.66 2.81 50.72
C PHE A 51 -20.54 3.77 51.15
N ILE A 52 -20.76 4.49 52.26
CA ILE A 52 -19.73 5.32 52.88
C ILE A 52 -18.78 4.39 53.65
N TRP A 53 -17.75 3.89 52.98
CA TRP A 53 -16.63 3.21 53.63
C TRP A 53 -15.67 4.26 54.22
N ARG A 54 -15.68 4.37 55.55
CA ARG A 54 -14.87 5.30 56.32
C ARG A 54 -13.58 4.57 56.75
N GLY A 55 -12.61 4.49 55.84
CA GLY A 55 -11.27 3.92 56.07
C GLY A 55 -10.17 5.01 56.05
N PRO A 56 -9.08 4.86 56.82
CA PRO A 56 -8.10 5.93 57.02
C PRO A 56 -7.08 6.03 55.87
N GLY A 57 -6.90 7.25 55.39
CA GLY A 57 -5.71 7.83 54.75
C GLY A 57 -4.74 6.90 54.01
N ILE A 58 -5.01 6.63 52.73
CA ILE A 58 -3.95 6.39 51.75
C ILE A 58 -3.96 7.60 50.82
N ILE A 59 -2.96 8.46 50.97
CA ILE A 59 -2.71 9.61 50.09
C ILE A 59 -2.27 9.00 48.74
N CYS A 60 -3.21 8.84 47.81
CA CYS A 60 -2.86 8.56 46.42
C CYS A 60 -2.15 9.81 45.87
N PRO A 61 -0.85 9.75 45.52
CA PRO A 61 -0.22 10.86 44.86
C PRO A 61 -0.94 11.07 43.53
N MET A 62 -1.43 12.29 43.29
CA MET A 62 -2.01 12.65 42.01
C MET A 62 -0.99 12.33 40.91
N LEU A 63 -1.26 11.29 40.13
CA LEU A 63 -0.62 11.11 38.84
C LEU A 63 -1.05 12.30 37.98
N SER A 64 -0.15 13.26 37.87
CA SER A 64 -0.16 14.30 36.86
C SER A 64 -0.28 13.61 35.50
N SER A 65 -1.44 13.76 34.87
CA SER A 65 -1.66 13.33 33.48
C SER A 65 -0.77 14.17 32.55
N PRO A 66 0.20 13.60 31.83
CA PRO A 66 0.84 14.30 30.73
C PRO A 66 0.08 13.93 29.47
N SER A 67 -1.05 14.61 29.23
CA SER A 67 -1.79 14.46 27.97
C SER A 67 -1.66 15.74 27.15
N SER A 68 -0.43 16.11 26.82
CA SER A 68 -0.20 17.09 25.75
C SER A 68 -0.14 16.33 24.43
N LEU A 69 -1.27 16.26 23.73
CA LEU A 69 -1.26 15.94 22.30
C LEU A 69 -0.41 17.01 21.60
N PRO A 70 0.53 16.63 20.71
CA PRO A 70 1.37 17.60 20.02
C PRO A 70 0.51 18.58 19.20
N PRO A 71 0.92 19.84 19.06
CA PRO A 71 0.20 20.82 18.25
C PRO A 71 0.14 20.34 16.80
N VAL A 72 -1.07 20.26 16.25
CA VAL A 72 -1.29 19.95 14.83
C VAL A 72 -0.81 21.13 13.99
N SER A 73 0.30 20.95 13.28
CA SER A 73 0.79 21.91 12.28
C SER A 73 -0.23 22.07 11.16
N SER A 74 -0.30 23.27 10.56
CA SER A 74 -1.12 23.49 9.36
C SER A 74 -0.59 22.64 8.19
N PRO A 75 -1.49 22.15 7.29
CA PRO A 75 -1.06 21.30 6.18
C PRO A 75 -0.14 22.07 5.23
N SER A 76 0.98 21.45 4.87
CA SER A 76 1.95 21.97 3.91
C SER A 76 1.34 22.07 2.50
N LEU A 77 2.05 22.72 1.57
CA LEU A 77 1.62 22.75 0.17
C LEU A 77 1.57 21.33 -0.43
N ALA A 78 2.58 20.49 -0.13
CA ALA A 78 2.62 19.10 -0.56
C ALA A 78 1.42 18.31 -0.01
N ASP A 79 1.02 18.51 1.24
CA ASP A 79 -0.17 17.84 1.81
C ASP A 79 -1.46 18.23 1.07
N ARG A 80 -1.60 19.51 0.70
CA ARG A 80 -2.76 19.99 -0.07
C ARG A 80 -2.76 19.47 -1.50
N ILE A 81 -1.61 19.40 -2.15
CA ILE A 81 -1.47 18.82 -3.50
C ILE A 81 -1.80 17.34 -3.46
N GLU A 82 -1.23 16.60 -2.51
CA GLU A 82 -1.46 15.17 -2.34
C GLU A 82 -2.95 14.86 -2.15
N ALA A 83 -3.67 15.67 -1.36
CA ALA A 83 -5.11 15.54 -1.15
C ALA A 83 -5.94 15.74 -2.45
N LEU A 84 -5.39 16.43 -3.46
CA LEU A 84 -6.03 16.61 -4.77
C LEU A 84 -5.63 15.55 -5.80
N LEU A 85 -4.72 14.63 -5.46
CA LEU A 85 -4.34 13.52 -6.33
C LEU A 85 -5.36 12.37 -6.22
N PRO A 86 -5.52 11.54 -7.27
CA PRO A 86 -6.47 10.42 -7.26
C PRO A 86 -6.04 9.24 -6.37
N GLN A 87 -4.83 9.27 -5.79
CA GLN A 87 -4.34 8.28 -4.82
C GLN A 87 -4.33 6.84 -5.36
N THR A 88 -4.05 6.68 -6.66
CA THR A 88 -3.96 5.36 -7.29
C THR A 88 -2.62 4.67 -7.03
N GLN A 89 -1.58 5.44 -6.65
CA GLN A 89 -0.20 4.96 -6.45
C GLN A 89 0.40 4.25 -7.68
N CYS A 90 -0.04 4.59 -8.89
CA CYS A 90 0.27 3.84 -10.12
C CYS A 90 1.64 4.13 -10.78
N THR A 91 2.42 5.06 -10.22
CA THR A 91 3.75 5.47 -10.70
C THR A 91 3.85 5.97 -12.16
N LYS A 92 2.73 6.23 -12.85
CA LYS A 92 2.70 6.72 -14.25
C LYS A 92 3.30 8.12 -14.43
N CYS A 93 3.32 8.92 -13.36
CA CYS A 93 4.00 10.21 -13.34
C CYS A 93 5.53 10.10 -13.26
N GLY A 94 6.10 8.90 -13.06
CA GLY A 94 7.54 8.68 -12.88
C GLY A 94 8.01 8.67 -11.42
N TYR A 95 7.11 8.97 -10.47
CA TYR A 95 7.39 8.94 -9.03
C TYR A 95 6.89 7.63 -8.39
N PRO A 96 7.52 7.16 -7.30
CA PRO A 96 7.20 5.87 -6.69
C PRO A 96 5.83 5.83 -5.97
N ALA A 97 5.26 6.99 -5.63
CA ALA A 97 3.97 7.12 -4.98
C ALA A 97 3.38 8.53 -5.22
N CYS A 98 2.12 8.77 -4.83
CA CYS A 98 1.51 10.09 -4.95
C CYS A 98 2.19 11.15 -4.06
N ARG A 99 2.69 10.78 -2.88
CA ARG A 99 3.36 11.71 -1.95
C ARG A 99 4.64 12.35 -2.54
N PRO A 100 5.63 11.58 -3.05
CA PRO A 100 6.82 12.17 -3.68
C PRO A 100 6.49 13.02 -4.91
N TYR A 101 5.46 12.68 -5.67
CA TYR A 101 5.01 13.54 -6.77
C TYR A 101 4.44 14.87 -6.26
N ALA A 102 3.66 14.84 -5.17
CA ALA A 102 3.11 16.05 -4.56
C ALA A 102 4.21 16.96 -4.00
N GLU A 103 5.25 16.38 -3.41
CA GLU A 103 6.45 17.11 -2.94
C GLU A 103 7.19 17.75 -4.12
N ALA A 104 7.39 17.00 -5.21
CA ALA A 104 8.03 17.51 -6.41
C ALA A 104 7.23 18.60 -7.15
N ILE A 105 5.90 18.62 -7.02
CA ILE A 105 5.10 19.76 -7.49
C ILE A 105 5.27 20.95 -6.54
N ALA A 106 5.28 20.71 -5.23
CA ALA A 106 5.39 21.76 -4.22
C ALA A 106 6.74 22.50 -4.27
N ASP A 107 7.83 21.79 -4.57
CA ASP A 107 9.17 22.37 -4.72
C ASP A 107 9.45 22.92 -6.15
N GLY A 108 8.55 22.66 -7.10
CA GLY A 108 8.65 23.12 -8.49
C GLY A 108 9.56 22.28 -9.40
N SER A 109 10.03 21.12 -8.94
CA SER A 109 10.84 20.19 -9.73
C SER A 109 10.03 19.35 -10.73
N ALA A 110 8.71 19.24 -10.55
CA ALA A 110 7.79 18.54 -11.44
C ALA A 110 6.63 19.41 -11.94
N GLY A 111 6.10 19.08 -13.12
CA GLY A 111 4.86 19.67 -13.63
C GLY A 111 3.63 19.06 -12.97
N TYR A 112 2.58 19.86 -12.76
CA TYR A 112 1.30 19.44 -12.17
C TYR A 112 0.33 18.77 -13.19
N ASN A 113 0.80 18.48 -14.40
CA ASN A 113 0.03 17.87 -15.48
C ASN A 113 0.48 16.45 -15.84
N GLN A 114 1.13 15.73 -14.92
CA GLN A 114 1.76 14.43 -15.21
C GLN A 114 0.98 13.23 -14.66
N CYS A 115 -0.26 13.41 -14.20
CA CYS A 115 -1.08 12.35 -13.58
C CYS A 115 -2.25 11.90 -14.49
N PRO A 116 -2.07 10.86 -15.33
CA PRO A 116 -3.13 10.37 -16.21
C PRO A 116 -4.42 9.94 -15.49
N PRO A 117 -4.38 9.24 -14.33
CA PRO A 117 -5.61 8.86 -13.62
C PRO A 117 -6.39 10.07 -13.08
N GLY A 118 -5.74 11.20 -12.87
CA GLY A 118 -6.42 12.43 -12.45
C GLY A 118 -7.09 13.15 -13.63
N GLY A 119 -6.68 12.84 -14.86
CA GLY A 119 -7.23 13.42 -16.08
C GLY A 119 -7.07 14.94 -16.16
N GLN A 120 -7.76 15.54 -17.12
CA GLN A 120 -7.74 17.00 -17.29
C GLN A 120 -8.37 17.73 -16.08
N GLN A 121 -9.37 17.11 -15.45
CA GLN A 121 -10.00 17.63 -14.23
C GLN A 121 -9.00 17.73 -13.07
N GLY A 122 -8.16 16.72 -12.87
CA GLY A 122 -7.10 16.73 -11.86
C GLY A 122 -6.09 17.85 -12.10
N VAL A 123 -5.68 18.06 -13.35
CA VAL A 123 -4.78 19.18 -13.71
C VAL A 123 -5.42 20.52 -13.37
N ALA A 124 -6.70 20.71 -13.66
CA ALA A 124 -7.41 21.94 -13.33
C ALA A 124 -7.51 22.18 -11.81
N ARG A 125 -7.76 21.13 -11.02
CA ARG A 125 -7.78 21.21 -9.54
C ARG A 125 -6.43 21.63 -8.97
N LEU A 126 -5.34 21.05 -9.49
CA LEU A 126 -3.99 21.40 -9.09
C LEU A 126 -3.62 22.82 -9.52
N ALA A 127 -3.92 23.20 -10.76
CA ALA A 127 -3.69 24.56 -11.28
C ALA A 127 -4.37 25.62 -10.42
N GLN A 128 -5.62 25.37 -9.99
CA GLN A 128 -6.34 26.26 -9.08
C GLN A 128 -5.65 26.41 -7.73
N LEU A 129 -5.19 25.31 -7.12
CA LEU A 129 -4.47 25.34 -5.85
C LEU A 129 -3.13 26.10 -5.96
N LEU A 130 -2.42 25.91 -7.08
CA LEU A 130 -1.12 26.53 -7.36
C LEU A 130 -1.23 27.96 -7.91
N GLN A 131 -2.44 28.42 -8.23
CA GLN A 131 -2.69 29.70 -8.91
C GLN A 131 -1.96 29.80 -10.26
N GLN A 132 -1.96 28.69 -11.00
CA GLN A 132 -1.35 28.55 -12.33
C GLN A 132 -2.41 28.37 -13.42
N PRO A 133 -2.10 28.67 -14.70
CA PRO A 133 -3.05 28.45 -15.80
C PRO A 133 -3.36 26.96 -15.96
N VAL A 134 -4.54 26.61 -16.46
CA VAL A 134 -4.84 25.21 -16.79
C VAL A 134 -4.10 24.82 -18.07
N ILE A 135 -3.20 23.85 -17.97
CA ILE A 135 -2.45 23.27 -19.11
C ILE A 135 -3.00 21.88 -19.47
N PRO A 136 -2.75 21.36 -20.69
CA PRO A 136 -3.17 20.01 -21.05
C PRO A 136 -2.40 18.94 -20.27
N LEU A 137 -3.03 17.80 -20.03
CA LEU A 137 -2.38 16.59 -19.52
C LEU A 137 -1.16 16.23 -20.38
N ASN A 138 -0.04 15.90 -19.74
CA ASN A 138 1.19 15.54 -20.42
C ASN A 138 1.04 14.17 -21.12
N PRO A 139 1.07 14.12 -22.48
CA PRO A 139 0.92 12.86 -23.21
C PRO A 139 2.07 11.88 -22.97
N ALA A 140 3.24 12.36 -22.53
CA ALA A 140 4.38 11.50 -22.21
C ALA A 140 4.11 10.59 -21.00
N ASN A 141 3.20 10.98 -20.11
CA ASN A 141 2.82 10.17 -18.94
C ASN A 141 1.66 9.20 -19.23
N GLY A 142 1.03 9.31 -20.40
CA GLY A 142 -0.11 8.50 -20.82
C GLY A 142 -1.40 9.29 -20.99
N ALA A 143 -2.45 8.60 -21.43
CA ALA A 143 -3.77 9.17 -21.66
C ALA A 143 -4.72 8.92 -20.49
N GLU A 144 -5.68 9.82 -20.34
CA GLU A 144 -6.87 9.61 -19.51
C GLU A 144 -7.70 8.44 -20.10
N ARG A 145 -8.15 7.54 -19.22
CA ARG A 145 -8.90 6.33 -19.61
C ARG A 145 -9.93 5.95 -18.55
N PRO A 146 -10.94 5.14 -18.89
CA PRO A 146 -11.86 4.57 -17.92
C PRO A 146 -11.11 3.82 -16.82
N ARG A 147 -11.71 3.79 -15.63
CA ARG A 147 -11.14 3.13 -14.47
C ARG A 147 -11.23 1.61 -14.66
N PRO A 148 -10.09 0.90 -14.63
CA PRO A 148 -10.10 -0.55 -14.66
C PRO A 148 -10.13 -1.14 -13.25
N LEU A 149 -10.53 -2.40 -13.15
CA LEU A 149 -10.30 -3.26 -12.00
C LEU A 149 -9.48 -4.47 -12.41
N ALA A 150 -8.54 -4.86 -11.54
CA ALA A 150 -7.81 -6.10 -11.71
C ALA A 150 -8.74 -7.29 -11.43
N VAL A 151 -8.69 -8.30 -12.29
CA VAL A 151 -9.40 -9.57 -12.16
C VAL A 151 -8.38 -10.69 -12.27
N ILE A 152 -8.36 -11.59 -11.30
CA ILE A 152 -7.46 -12.74 -11.26
C ILE A 152 -8.22 -13.96 -11.75
N ASP A 153 -7.66 -14.68 -12.72
CA ASP A 153 -8.15 -16.01 -13.10
C ASP A 153 -7.77 -17.04 -12.03
N GLU A 154 -8.78 -17.48 -11.27
CA GLU A 154 -8.63 -18.43 -10.17
C GLU A 154 -8.10 -19.79 -10.63
N ALA A 155 -8.40 -20.22 -11.85
CA ALA A 155 -7.97 -21.51 -12.39
C ALA A 155 -6.47 -21.52 -12.74
N ALA A 156 -5.92 -20.36 -13.12
CA ALA A 156 -4.51 -20.19 -13.46
C ALA A 156 -3.65 -19.75 -12.27
N CYS A 157 -4.25 -19.25 -11.18
CA CYS A 157 -3.53 -18.71 -10.04
C CYS A 157 -2.79 -19.81 -9.23
N ILE A 158 -1.46 -19.70 -9.12
CA ILE A 158 -0.63 -20.66 -8.36
C ILE A 158 -0.36 -20.25 -6.90
N GLY A 159 -0.91 -19.13 -6.42
CA GLY A 159 -0.70 -18.69 -5.04
C GLY A 159 0.73 -18.21 -4.72
N CYS A 160 1.42 -17.54 -5.66
CA CYS A 160 2.82 -17.09 -5.49
C CYS A 160 3.02 -15.87 -4.58
N THR A 161 1.95 -15.12 -4.27
CA THR A 161 1.88 -13.92 -3.41
C THR A 161 2.57 -12.65 -3.92
N LEU A 162 3.19 -12.67 -5.11
CA LEU A 162 3.90 -11.51 -5.66
C LEU A 162 2.96 -10.32 -5.94
N CYS A 163 1.73 -10.58 -6.38
CA CYS A 163 0.72 -9.55 -6.59
C CYS A 163 0.30 -8.84 -5.28
N ILE A 164 0.23 -9.57 -4.15
CA ILE A 164 -0.06 -9.00 -2.82
C ILE A 164 1.07 -8.04 -2.39
N GLN A 165 2.32 -8.40 -2.70
CA GLN A 165 3.48 -7.54 -2.39
C GLN A 165 3.50 -6.29 -3.26
N ALA A 166 3.02 -6.37 -4.50
CA ALA A 166 2.95 -5.25 -5.42
C ALA A 166 1.75 -4.32 -5.19
N CYS A 167 0.67 -4.80 -4.57
CA CYS A 167 -0.53 -4.01 -4.37
C CYS A 167 -0.30 -2.87 -3.34
N PRO A 168 -0.41 -1.58 -3.73
CA PRO A 168 -0.12 -0.46 -2.83
C PRO A 168 -1.19 -0.22 -1.78
N VAL A 169 -2.40 -0.77 -1.96
CA VAL A 169 -3.58 -0.51 -1.12
C VAL A 169 -4.16 -1.77 -0.47
N ASP A 170 -3.42 -2.89 -0.52
CA ASP A 170 -3.86 -4.19 0.03
C ASP A 170 -5.22 -4.68 -0.49
N ALA A 171 -5.50 -4.46 -1.78
CA ALA A 171 -6.76 -4.87 -2.41
C ALA A 171 -6.80 -6.35 -2.84
N ILE A 172 -5.74 -7.13 -2.63
CA ILE A 172 -5.67 -8.54 -3.05
C ILE A 172 -5.63 -9.42 -1.80
N ALA A 173 -6.56 -10.37 -1.73
CA ALA A 173 -6.66 -11.33 -0.63
C ALA A 173 -6.25 -12.74 -1.08
N GLY A 174 -5.58 -13.47 -0.19
CA GLY A 174 -5.21 -14.87 -0.35
C GLY A 174 -3.97 -15.22 0.46
N ALA A 175 -3.39 -16.39 0.21
CA ALA A 175 -2.24 -16.88 0.96
C ALA A 175 -1.29 -17.67 0.07
N ALA A 176 -0.10 -17.98 0.59
CA ALA A 176 0.86 -18.82 -0.13
C ALA A 176 0.23 -20.17 -0.49
N LYS A 177 0.34 -20.55 -1.78
CA LYS A 177 -0.25 -21.77 -2.35
C LYS A 177 -1.79 -21.82 -2.29
N GLN A 178 -2.45 -20.68 -2.12
CA GLN A 178 -3.91 -20.54 -2.21
C GLN A 178 -4.25 -19.56 -3.33
N MET A 179 -5.44 -19.70 -3.92
CA MET A 179 -5.90 -18.77 -4.93
C MET A 179 -6.02 -17.36 -4.35
N HIS A 180 -5.72 -16.35 -5.17
CA HIS A 180 -5.88 -14.95 -4.80
C HIS A 180 -7.12 -14.38 -5.47
N THR A 181 -7.79 -13.45 -4.80
CA THR A 181 -8.91 -12.69 -5.37
C THR A 181 -8.74 -11.20 -5.10
N VAL A 182 -9.30 -10.37 -5.99
CA VAL A 182 -9.27 -8.92 -5.86
C VAL A 182 -10.53 -8.44 -5.16
N ILE A 183 -10.37 -7.60 -4.14
CA ILE A 183 -11.48 -6.91 -3.48
C ILE A 183 -11.77 -5.65 -4.30
N ASN A 184 -12.81 -5.72 -5.14
CA ASN A 184 -13.15 -4.71 -6.14
C ASN A 184 -13.25 -3.28 -5.56
N ASP A 185 -13.85 -3.15 -4.38
CA ASP A 185 -14.07 -1.86 -3.71
C ASP A 185 -12.76 -1.20 -3.24
N LEU A 186 -11.70 -1.99 -3.05
CA LEU A 186 -10.42 -1.52 -2.53
C LEU A 186 -9.40 -1.23 -3.64
N CYS A 187 -9.55 -1.89 -4.79
CA CYS A 187 -8.63 -1.79 -5.90
C CYS A 187 -8.65 -0.37 -6.50
N THR A 188 -7.49 0.18 -6.86
CA THR A 188 -7.40 1.53 -7.45
C THR A 188 -7.23 1.51 -8.96
N GLY A 189 -7.08 0.33 -9.58
CA GLY A 189 -6.80 0.22 -11.01
C GLY A 189 -5.37 0.65 -11.39
N CYS A 190 -4.39 0.44 -10.51
CA CYS A 190 -3.00 0.90 -10.69
C CYS A 190 -2.14 0.06 -11.63
N ASP A 191 -2.62 -1.12 -12.06
CA ASP A 191 -1.93 -2.07 -12.94
C ASP A 191 -0.61 -2.69 -12.38
N LEU A 192 -0.16 -2.30 -11.18
CA LEU A 192 1.12 -2.74 -10.60
C LEU A 192 1.23 -4.25 -10.34
N CYS A 193 0.10 -4.96 -10.26
CA CYS A 193 0.06 -6.39 -9.99
C CYS A 193 0.30 -7.25 -11.25
N LEU A 194 0.24 -6.69 -12.46
CA LEU A 194 0.38 -7.44 -13.72
C LEU A 194 1.81 -7.96 -13.89
N ALA A 195 2.80 -7.06 -13.92
CA ALA A 195 4.18 -7.43 -14.22
C ALA A 195 4.81 -8.44 -13.24
N PRO A 196 4.50 -8.44 -11.93
CA PRO A 196 5.02 -9.43 -11.00
C PRO A 196 4.38 -10.83 -11.09
N CYS A 197 3.32 -11.01 -11.88
CA CYS A 197 2.61 -12.29 -11.95
C CYS A 197 3.35 -13.27 -12.89
N PRO A 198 3.93 -14.38 -12.39
CA PRO A 198 4.76 -15.27 -13.20
C PRO A 198 3.96 -16.16 -14.17
N VAL A 199 2.64 -16.18 -14.03
CA VAL A 199 1.70 -16.99 -14.84
C VAL A 199 0.72 -16.10 -15.62
N ASP A 200 0.91 -14.78 -15.57
CA ASP A 200 0.11 -13.79 -16.30
C ASP A 200 -1.43 -13.96 -16.16
N CYS A 201 -1.88 -14.41 -14.99
CA CYS A 201 -3.31 -14.70 -14.72
C CYS A 201 -4.16 -13.47 -14.35
N ILE A 202 -3.64 -12.25 -14.53
CA ILE A 202 -4.32 -11.01 -14.09
C ILE A 202 -4.69 -10.18 -15.32
N THR A 203 -5.96 -9.78 -15.38
CA THR A 203 -6.50 -8.91 -16.43
C THR A 203 -7.07 -7.63 -15.85
N MET A 204 -7.10 -6.57 -16.64
CA MET A 204 -7.71 -5.29 -16.25
C MET A 204 -9.03 -5.13 -17.02
N VAL A 205 -10.12 -4.97 -16.28
CA VAL A 205 -11.48 -4.84 -16.84
C VAL A 205 -12.01 -3.45 -16.51
N ASP A 206 -12.43 -2.70 -17.52
CA ASP A 206 -13.01 -1.37 -17.32
C ASP A 206 -14.38 -1.47 -16.64
N VAL A 207 -14.57 -0.69 -15.58
CA VAL A 207 -15.81 -0.73 -14.77
C VAL A 207 -16.57 0.59 -14.71
N SER A 208 -15.97 1.68 -15.18
CA SER A 208 -16.61 3.01 -15.20
C SER A 208 -17.25 3.36 -16.54
N GLY A 209 -17.32 2.43 -17.49
CA GLY A 209 -17.88 2.69 -18.81
C GLY A 209 -17.12 3.80 -19.53
N THR A 210 -17.81 4.92 -19.79
CA THR A 210 -17.22 6.11 -20.42
C THR A 210 -16.66 7.12 -19.43
N ASP A 211 -16.96 6.99 -18.13
CA ASP A 211 -16.51 7.93 -17.13
C ASP A 211 -15.01 7.77 -16.89
N THR A 212 -14.30 8.89 -16.77
CA THR A 212 -12.85 8.96 -16.55
C THR A 212 -12.53 9.93 -15.43
N GLY A 213 -11.25 10.01 -15.04
CA GLY A 213 -10.78 11.00 -14.07
C GLY A 213 -11.59 10.99 -12.77
N TRP A 214 -12.12 12.16 -12.38
CA TRP A 214 -12.89 12.32 -11.14
C TRP A 214 -14.39 12.00 -11.29
N ASP A 215 -14.88 11.84 -12.51
CA ASP A 215 -16.24 11.34 -12.76
C ASP A 215 -16.32 9.83 -12.44
N ALA A 216 -15.24 9.08 -12.72
CA ALA A 216 -15.13 7.66 -12.40
C ALA A 216 -14.60 7.37 -10.98
N TRP A 217 -14.00 8.35 -10.31
CA TRP A 217 -13.30 8.16 -9.04
C TRP A 217 -13.49 9.37 -8.11
N THR A 218 -14.30 9.18 -7.08
CA THR A 218 -14.69 10.27 -6.17
C THR A 218 -13.57 10.63 -5.19
N GLN A 219 -13.65 11.83 -4.60
CA GLN A 219 -12.72 12.26 -3.54
C GLN A 219 -12.72 11.29 -2.36
N GLN A 220 -13.88 10.80 -1.94
CA GLN A 220 -13.98 9.85 -0.82
C GLN A 220 -13.24 8.53 -1.11
N GLN A 221 -13.28 8.05 -2.36
CA GLN A 221 -12.55 6.85 -2.77
C GLN A 221 -11.04 7.09 -2.80
N ALA A 222 -10.60 8.27 -3.28
CA ALA A 222 -9.19 8.66 -3.24
C ALA A 222 -8.66 8.77 -1.80
N ASP A 223 -9.41 9.42 -0.90
CA ASP A 223 -9.04 9.56 0.51
C ASP A 223 -8.96 8.18 1.20
N ALA A 224 -9.92 7.29 0.92
CA ALA A 224 -9.90 5.93 1.44
C ALA A 224 -8.72 5.11 0.89
N ALA A 225 -8.36 5.29 -0.39
CA ALA A 225 -7.19 4.64 -0.99
C ALA A 225 -5.87 5.13 -0.34
N ARG A 226 -5.75 6.44 -0.10
CA ARG A 226 -4.62 7.03 0.63
C ARG A 226 -4.49 6.43 2.03
N ALA A 227 -5.58 6.40 2.79
CA ALA A 227 -5.57 5.84 4.14
C ALA A 227 -5.10 4.37 4.18
N ARG A 228 -5.52 3.55 3.19
CA ARG A 228 -5.04 2.17 3.06
C ARG A 228 -3.57 2.08 2.71
N HIS A 229 -3.12 2.90 1.76
CA HIS A 229 -1.72 2.97 1.38
C HIS A 229 -0.83 3.36 2.56
N ASP A 230 -1.22 4.38 3.33
CA ASP A 230 -0.47 4.85 4.49
C ASP A 230 -0.43 3.78 5.59
N PHE A 231 -1.56 3.12 5.85
CA PHE A 231 -1.61 1.99 6.78
C PHE A 231 -0.69 0.84 6.36
N ARG A 232 -0.68 0.50 5.07
CA ARG A 232 0.24 -0.50 4.51
C ARG A 232 1.69 -0.07 4.68
N ALA A 233 2.03 1.17 4.38
CA ALA A 233 3.39 1.69 4.52
C ALA A 233 3.89 1.58 5.97
N VAL A 234 3.06 1.98 6.95
CA VAL A 234 3.35 1.85 8.38
C VAL A 234 3.54 0.37 8.77
N ARG A 235 2.65 -0.51 8.29
CA ARG A 235 2.73 -1.95 8.56
C ARG A 235 4.03 -2.55 8.01
N LEU A 236 4.37 -2.30 6.75
CA LEU A 236 5.59 -2.80 6.11
C LEU A 236 6.86 -2.25 6.78
N ALA A 237 6.87 -0.98 7.16
CA ALA A 237 8.00 -0.38 7.88
C ALA A 237 8.24 -1.05 9.23
N ARG A 238 7.16 -1.35 9.98
CA ARG A 238 7.24 -2.11 11.23
C ARG A 238 7.75 -3.54 10.99
N GLU A 239 7.14 -4.28 10.07
CA GLU A 239 7.54 -5.66 9.74
C GLU A 239 9.01 -5.76 9.33
N LYS A 240 9.48 -4.81 8.49
CA LYS A 240 10.88 -4.71 8.09
C LYS A 240 11.80 -4.50 9.28
N ARG A 241 11.49 -3.55 10.16
CA ARG A 241 12.29 -3.26 11.37
C ARG A 241 12.39 -4.49 12.27
N GLU A 242 11.26 -5.12 12.58
CA GLU A 242 11.22 -6.33 13.42
C GLU A 242 12.01 -7.49 12.81
N ASN A 243 11.90 -7.68 11.48
CA ASN A 243 12.65 -8.70 10.77
C ASN A 243 14.16 -8.42 10.79
N ASP A 244 14.57 -7.17 10.58
CA ASP A 244 15.97 -6.76 10.60
C ASP A 244 16.59 -6.92 11.98
N GLU A 245 15.86 -6.59 13.05
CA GLU A 245 16.26 -6.83 14.45
C GLU A 245 16.42 -8.32 14.74
N ARG A 246 15.45 -9.14 14.31
CA ARG A 246 15.51 -10.60 14.46
C ARG A 246 16.70 -11.21 13.73
N LEU A 247 17.00 -10.76 12.51
CA LEU A 247 18.15 -11.23 11.73
C LEU A 247 19.47 -10.80 12.37
N ALA A 248 19.55 -9.58 12.90
CA ALA A 248 20.73 -9.08 13.62
C ALA A 248 21.00 -9.91 14.90
N ALA A 249 19.96 -10.21 15.67
CA ALA A 249 20.07 -11.07 16.86
C ALA A 249 20.58 -12.48 16.49
N LYS A 250 19.98 -13.11 15.47
CA LYS A 250 20.42 -14.43 14.98
C LYS A 250 21.87 -14.42 14.48
N ALA A 251 22.31 -13.35 13.83
CA ALA A 251 23.69 -13.22 13.37
C ALA A 251 24.68 -13.11 14.54
N ALA A 252 24.34 -12.33 15.57
CA ALA A 252 25.17 -12.19 16.77
C ALA A 252 25.27 -13.51 17.55
N GLU A 253 24.17 -14.25 17.70
CA GLU A 253 24.15 -15.58 18.33
C GLU A 253 25.00 -16.58 17.55
N LYS A 254 24.85 -16.62 16.21
CA LYS A 254 25.64 -17.52 15.36
C LYS A 254 27.13 -17.21 15.43
N LEU A 255 27.52 -15.95 15.52
CA LEU A 255 28.93 -15.56 15.71
C LEU A 255 29.48 -16.07 17.04
N LYS A 256 28.71 -15.95 18.14
CA LYS A 256 29.08 -16.49 19.45
C LYS A 256 29.20 -18.02 19.42
N ALA A 257 28.25 -18.71 18.79
CA ALA A 257 28.26 -20.17 18.66
C ALA A 257 29.50 -20.67 17.90
N VAL A 258 29.78 -20.09 16.72
CA VAL A 258 30.98 -20.43 15.94
C VAL A 258 32.25 -20.06 16.72
N ALA A 259 32.23 -19.03 17.57
CA ALA A 259 33.36 -18.70 18.43
C ALA A 259 33.60 -19.71 19.57
N ALA A 260 32.55 -20.34 20.07
CA ALA A 260 32.60 -21.34 21.13
C ALA A 260 32.90 -22.76 20.63
N GLU A 261 32.79 -23.03 19.32
CA GLU A 261 33.16 -24.33 18.73
C GLU A 261 34.63 -24.68 19.04
N SER A 262 34.85 -25.88 19.58
CA SER A 262 36.19 -26.40 19.86
C SER A 262 36.90 -26.79 18.56
N ALA A 263 37.99 -26.10 18.24
CA ALA A 263 38.82 -26.36 17.08
C ALA A 263 40.20 -26.89 17.53
N ALA A 264 40.32 -28.22 17.57
CA ALA A 264 41.50 -28.92 18.07
C ALA A 264 42.56 -29.12 16.98
N THR A 265 42.15 -29.28 15.72
CA THR A 265 43.07 -29.41 14.59
C THR A 265 43.27 -28.08 13.86
N PRO A 266 44.44 -27.87 13.20
CA PRO A 266 44.67 -26.69 12.37
C PRO A 266 43.62 -26.48 11.28
N GLU A 267 43.11 -27.58 10.71
CA GLU A 267 42.02 -27.58 9.73
C GLU A 267 40.71 -27.05 10.31
N GLN A 268 40.34 -27.51 11.52
CA GLN A 268 39.16 -27.01 12.24
C GLN A 268 39.30 -25.53 12.60
N GLN A 269 40.51 -25.07 12.95
CA GLN A 269 40.76 -23.66 13.25
C GLN A 269 40.62 -22.78 12.00
N ALA A 270 41.16 -23.22 10.87
CA ALA A 270 41.01 -22.54 9.59
C ALA A 270 39.52 -22.47 9.16
N GLU A 271 38.76 -23.55 9.34
CA GLU A 271 37.33 -23.56 9.04
C GLU A 271 36.53 -22.62 9.95
N GLN A 272 36.83 -22.61 11.25
CA GLN A 272 36.20 -21.70 12.22
C GLN A 272 36.48 -20.22 11.88
N GLN A 273 37.73 -19.89 11.53
CA GLN A 273 38.11 -18.55 11.08
C GLN A 273 37.35 -18.15 9.81
N ARG A 274 37.23 -19.06 8.83
CA ARG A 274 36.46 -18.82 7.61
C ARG A 274 34.98 -18.56 7.91
N LYS A 275 34.35 -19.37 8.76
CA LYS A 275 32.94 -19.18 9.17
C LYS A 275 32.73 -17.84 9.88
N LYS A 276 33.63 -17.45 10.79
CA LYS A 276 33.61 -16.15 11.48
C LYS A 276 33.70 -14.99 10.49
N ALA A 277 34.68 -15.04 9.58
CA ALA A 277 34.87 -14.01 8.57
C ALA A 277 33.64 -13.83 7.67
N ILE A 278 32.99 -14.92 7.25
CA ILE A 278 31.75 -14.86 6.46
C ILE A 278 30.61 -14.18 7.24
N ILE A 279 30.43 -14.53 8.52
CA ILE A 279 29.37 -13.94 9.36
C ILE A 279 29.66 -12.45 9.61
N GLN A 280 30.91 -12.10 9.93
CA GLN A 280 31.31 -10.70 10.15
C GLN A 280 31.12 -9.86 8.88
N ALA A 281 31.52 -10.38 7.71
CA ALA A 281 31.28 -9.71 6.43
C ALA A 281 29.78 -9.57 6.10
N ALA A 282 28.93 -10.51 6.55
CA ALA A 282 27.48 -10.37 6.39
C ALA A 282 26.90 -9.28 7.32
N ILE A 283 27.37 -9.18 8.57
CA ILE A 283 26.97 -8.15 9.53
C ILE A 283 27.39 -6.76 9.02
N GLU A 284 28.62 -6.63 8.54
CA GLU A 284 29.12 -5.35 8.03
C GLU A 284 28.36 -4.86 6.80
N ARG A 285 28.06 -5.76 5.86
CA ARG A 285 27.19 -5.42 4.72
C ARG A 285 25.81 -4.97 5.15
N ALA A 286 25.24 -5.57 6.20
CA ALA A 286 23.96 -5.15 6.74
C ALA A 286 24.03 -3.76 7.42
N ARG A 287 25.14 -3.45 8.10
CA ARG A 287 25.41 -2.11 8.68
C ARG A 287 25.47 -1.03 7.60
N LEU A 288 26.29 -1.24 6.57
CA LEU A 288 26.44 -0.31 5.44
C LEU A 288 25.10 -0.06 4.73
N LYS A 289 24.30 -1.11 4.53
CA LYS A 289 22.96 -0.97 3.93
C LYS A 289 22.02 -0.14 4.82
N LYS A 290 22.11 -0.25 6.14
CA LYS A 290 21.32 0.58 7.06
C LYS A 290 21.75 2.04 7.03
N GLU A 291 23.05 2.31 6.95
CA GLU A 291 23.59 3.67 6.81
C GLU A 291 23.11 4.30 5.51
N GLN A 292 23.21 3.59 4.38
CA GLN A 292 22.69 4.05 3.09
C GLN A 292 21.18 4.34 3.14
N GLN A 293 20.39 3.48 3.77
CA GLN A 293 18.95 3.69 3.91
C GLN A 293 18.61 4.86 4.84
N ALA A 294 19.42 5.11 5.87
CA ALA A 294 19.26 6.26 6.76
C ALA A 294 19.63 7.56 6.04
N GLU A 295 20.67 7.55 5.20
CA GLU A 295 21.05 8.68 4.35
C GLU A 295 19.98 8.98 3.29
N GLU A 296 19.41 7.96 2.64
CA GLU A 296 18.28 8.11 1.71
C GLU A 296 17.07 8.68 2.45
N ALA A 297 16.69 8.11 3.60
CA ALA A 297 15.57 8.62 4.40
C ALA A 297 15.81 10.05 4.94
N ALA A 298 17.06 10.44 5.21
CA ALA A 298 17.40 11.80 5.62
C ALA A 298 17.37 12.80 4.46
N LYS A 299 17.60 12.36 3.22
CA LYS A 299 17.43 13.18 2.02
C LYS A 299 15.96 13.36 1.63
N ASP A 300 15.14 12.36 1.92
CA ASP A 300 13.69 12.39 1.69
C ASP A 300 12.90 13.05 2.84
N SER A 301 13.58 13.44 3.94
CA SER A 301 12.98 14.21 5.03
C SER A 301 13.20 15.72 4.79
N PRO A 302 12.14 16.53 4.67
CA PRO A 302 12.24 17.98 4.44
C PRO A 302 12.81 18.76 5.63
#